data_AF-A0A3D1H4S6-F1
#
_entry.id   AF-A0A3D1H4S6-F1
#
_cell.length_a   1.000
_cell.length_b   1.000
_cell.length_c   1.000
_cell.angle_alpha   90.00
_cell.angle_beta   90.00
_cell.angle_gamma   90.00
#
_symmetry.space_group_name_H-M   'P 1'
#
loop_
_entity.id
_entity.type
_entity.pdbx_description
1 polymer ?
#
loop_
_entity_poly.entity_id
_entity_poly.type
_entity_poly.pdbx_seq_one_letter_code
_entity_poly.pdbx_strand_id
1 'polypeptide(L)'
;LQIGQPRVIIKEIDGVKCEPIEELTIDVPEHHSGKVIEFVSLRKGNMLTMEPKGDIMHLEFEIPSRGIIGLRNTLLTSTQGEAIISHRFKEFQPHKGDIPQRINGSLISMENGGAIPYSLNNLQDRGKFFVSPNQAIYEGQVVGEHSRPGDVVVNLTKAKKQSNVRSSG
;
A
#
# COMPACT_ATOMS: atom_id res chain seq x y z
N LEU A 1 -9.85 -15.41 13.13
CA LEU A 1 -10.53 -14.65 12.06
C LEU A 1 -9.47 -14.16 11.08
N GLN A 2 -9.59 -14.47 9.79
CA GLN A 2 -8.71 -13.94 8.74
C GLN A 2 -9.56 -13.10 7.79
N ILE A 3 -9.00 -11.99 7.29
CA ILE A 3 -9.70 -11.04 6.43
C ILE A 3 -8.98 -11.01 5.08
N GLY A 4 -9.73 -11.21 4.00
CA GLY A 4 -9.21 -11.11 2.63
C GLY A 4 -9.08 -9.67 2.16
N GLN A 5 -8.37 -9.47 1.05
CA GLN A 5 -8.28 -8.16 0.41
C GLN A 5 -9.68 -7.67 0.00
N PRO A 6 -10.06 -6.42 0.32
CA PRO A 6 -11.34 -5.86 -0.10
C PRO A 6 -11.41 -5.81 -1.62
N ARG A 7 -12.55 -6.22 -2.17
CA ARG A 7 -12.84 -6.17 -3.61
C ARG A 7 -14.14 -5.41 -3.81
N VAL A 8 -14.16 -4.58 -4.85
CA VAL A 8 -15.40 -3.89 -5.26
C VAL A 8 -16.36 -4.89 -5.90
N ILE A 9 -17.65 -4.64 -5.73
CA ILE A 9 -18.69 -5.39 -6.42
C ILE A 9 -18.83 -4.82 -7.82
N ILE A 10 -18.61 -5.64 -8.83
CA ILE A 10 -18.88 -5.29 -10.22
C ILE A 10 -20.34 -5.65 -10.54
N LYS A 11 -21.03 -4.75 -11.24
CA LYS A 11 -22.38 -5.00 -11.74
C LYS A 11 -22.39 -4.93 -13.26
N GLU A 12 -23.32 -5.64 -13.87
CA GLU A 12 -23.62 -5.50 -15.29
C GLU A 12 -24.92 -4.72 -15.41
N ILE A 13 -24.88 -3.58 -16.11
CA ILE A 13 -26.01 -2.70 -16.33
C ILE A 13 -26.10 -2.50 -17.84
N ASP A 14 -27.21 -2.91 -18.45
CA ASP A 14 -27.43 -2.84 -19.91
C ASP A 14 -26.30 -3.48 -20.75
N GLY A 15 -25.76 -4.61 -20.28
CA GLY A 15 -24.65 -5.32 -20.95
C GLY A 15 -23.27 -4.68 -20.76
N VAL A 16 -23.16 -3.62 -19.96
CA VAL A 16 -21.91 -2.92 -19.67
C VAL A 16 -21.44 -3.25 -18.26
N LYS A 17 -20.15 -3.57 -18.14
CA LYS A 17 -19.48 -3.80 -16.85
C LYS A 17 -19.27 -2.48 -16.12
N CYS A 18 -19.93 -2.31 -14.99
CA CYS A 18 -19.89 -1.12 -14.15
C CYS A 18 -19.23 -1.39 -12.79
N GLU A 19 -18.54 -0.38 -12.27
CA GLU A 19 -17.92 -0.37 -10.93
C GLU A 19 -18.47 0.81 -10.10
N PRO A 20 -18.45 0.71 -8.75
CA PRO A 20 -18.92 1.78 -7.89
C PRO A 20 -17.97 2.98 -7.94
N ILE A 21 -18.55 4.17 -8.10
CA ILE A 21 -17.89 5.46 -8.07
C ILE A 21 -18.30 6.21 -6.80
N GLU A 22 -17.34 6.92 -6.23
CA GLU A 22 -17.50 7.71 -5.02
C GLU A 22 -17.09 9.15 -5.27
N GLU A 23 -17.75 10.05 -4.56
CA GLU A 23 -17.30 11.42 -4.40
C GLU A 23 -16.29 11.46 -3.27
N LEU A 24 -15.08 11.91 -3.57
CA LEU A 24 -13.96 12.03 -2.66
C LEU A 24 -13.69 13.51 -2.43
N THR A 25 -13.77 13.93 -1.17
CA THR A 25 -13.47 15.30 -0.74
C THR A 25 -12.20 15.28 0.10
N ILE A 26 -11.25 16.14 -0.24
CA ILE A 26 -9.98 16.28 0.47
C ILE A 26 -9.74 17.76 0.76
N ASP A 27 -9.59 18.08 2.04
CA ASP A 27 -9.08 19.36 2.51
C ASP A 27 -7.63 19.18 2.93
N VAL A 28 -6.74 20.00 2.37
CA VAL A 28 -5.29 19.89 2.61
C VAL A 28 -4.62 21.25 2.46
N PRO A 29 -3.53 21.57 3.18
CA PRO A 29 -2.78 22.79 2.92
C PRO A 29 -2.30 22.93 1.47
N GLU A 30 -2.26 24.15 0.95
CA GLU A 30 -1.99 24.44 -0.46
C GLU A 30 -0.70 23.79 -0.97
N HIS A 31 0.36 23.82 -0.18
CA HIS A 31 1.67 23.25 -0.53
C HIS A 31 1.68 21.71 -0.69
N HIS A 32 0.64 21.02 -0.22
CA HIS A 32 0.45 19.58 -0.40
C HIS A 32 -0.55 19.23 -1.51
N SER A 33 -1.37 20.18 -1.98
CA SER A 33 -2.46 19.96 -2.93
C SER A 33 -2.01 19.27 -4.22
N GLY A 34 -0.92 19.74 -4.86
CA GLY A 34 -0.41 19.16 -6.11
C GLY A 34 -0.09 17.66 -6.00
N LYS A 35 0.50 17.25 -4.88
CA LYS A 35 0.84 15.84 -4.61
C LYS A 35 -0.41 14.98 -4.36
N VAL A 36 -1.40 15.54 -3.67
CA VAL A 36 -2.70 14.88 -3.47
C VAL A 36 -3.38 14.64 -4.83
N ILE A 37 -3.41 15.67 -5.68
CA ILE A 37 -4.02 15.60 -7.02
C ILE A 37 -3.35 14.51 -7.87
N GLU A 38 -2.02 14.45 -7.86
CA GLU A 38 -1.26 13.42 -8.57
C GLU A 38 -1.65 12.01 -8.10
N PHE A 39 -1.67 11.77 -6.78
CA PHE A 39 -2.02 10.46 -6.23
C PHE A 39 -3.44 10.03 -6.57
N VAL A 40 -4.40 10.95 -6.50
CA VAL A 40 -5.81 10.67 -6.82
C VAL A 40 -5.96 10.39 -8.32
N SER A 41 -5.29 11.16 -9.17
CA SER A 41 -5.32 11.01 -10.63
C SER A 41 -4.74 9.67 -11.10
N LEU A 42 -3.61 9.23 -10.51
CA LEU A 42 -3.02 7.91 -10.78
C LEU A 42 -3.99 6.75 -10.49
N ARG A 43 -4.99 6.99 -9.64
CA ARG A 43 -6.03 6.04 -9.26
C ARG A 43 -7.36 6.26 -9.96
N LYS A 44 -7.33 6.91 -11.14
CA LYS A 44 -8.49 7.21 -11.99
C LYS A 44 -9.51 8.15 -11.32
N GLY A 45 -9.04 8.98 -10.38
CA GLY A 45 -9.84 10.07 -9.84
C GLY A 45 -9.88 11.24 -10.82
N ASN A 46 -11.08 11.72 -11.12
CA ASN A 46 -11.31 12.90 -11.93
C ASN A 46 -11.62 14.07 -11.01
N MET A 47 -10.88 15.17 -11.13
CA MET A 47 -11.14 16.38 -10.36
C MET A 47 -12.43 17.05 -10.84
N LEU A 48 -13.29 17.39 -9.89
CA LEU A 48 -14.50 18.18 -10.11
C LEU A 48 -14.28 19.63 -9.70
N THR A 49 -13.71 19.84 -8.52
CA THR A 49 -13.61 21.14 -7.87
C THR A 49 -12.23 21.31 -7.24
N MET A 50 -11.67 22.51 -7.36
CA MET A 50 -10.46 22.93 -6.66
C MET A 50 -10.66 24.39 -6.22
N GLU A 51 -10.83 24.59 -4.93
CA GLU A 51 -11.14 25.90 -4.36
C GLU A 51 -10.23 26.23 -3.18
N PRO A 52 -9.61 27.42 -3.17
CA PRO A 52 -8.89 27.89 -1.98
C PRO A 52 -9.88 28.34 -0.90
N LYS A 53 -9.65 27.88 0.33
CA LYS A 53 -10.36 28.26 1.56
C LYS A 53 -9.35 28.71 2.61
N GLY A 54 -8.87 29.95 2.48
CA GLY A 54 -7.76 30.45 3.29
C GLY A 54 -6.47 29.71 2.95
N ASP A 55 -5.80 29.13 3.95
CA ASP A 55 -4.55 28.37 3.77
C ASP A 55 -4.78 26.90 3.32
N ILE A 56 -6.04 26.49 3.20
CA ILE A 56 -6.46 25.14 2.84
C ILE A 56 -6.97 25.13 1.40
N MET A 57 -6.62 24.10 0.65
CA MET A 57 -7.22 23.77 -0.64
C MET A 57 -8.29 22.70 -0.45
N HIS A 58 -9.50 23.03 -0.86
CA HIS A 58 -10.63 22.12 -0.95
C HIS A 58 -10.64 21.45 -2.31
N LEU A 59 -10.57 20.12 -2.34
CA LEU A 59 -10.51 19.33 -3.55
C LEU A 59 -11.67 18.32 -3.57
N GLU A 60 -12.41 18.28 -4.66
CA GLU A 60 -13.45 17.27 -4.89
C GLU A 60 -13.13 16.44 -6.13
N PHE A 61 -13.33 15.13 -6.03
CA PHE A 61 -13.07 14.18 -7.11
C PHE A 61 -14.21 13.17 -7.24
N GLU A 62 -14.42 12.70 -8.46
CA GLU A 62 -15.05 11.39 -8.70
C GLU A 62 -13.98 10.33 -8.85
N ILE A 63 -14.04 9.28 -8.05
CA ILE A 63 -13.04 8.20 -8.07
C ILE A 63 -13.74 6.84 -7.95
N PRO A 64 -13.28 5.79 -8.67
CA PRO A 64 -13.76 4.44 -8.42
C PRO A 64 -13.41 4.01 -6.99
N SER A 65 -14.31 3.30 -6.30
CA SER A 65 -14.06 2.79 -4.93
C SER A 65 -12.77 1.96 -4.86
N ARG A 66 -12.42 1.26 -5.95
CA ARG A 66 -11.16 0.49 -6.06
C ARG A 66 -9.91 1.38 -5.94
N GLY A 67 -9.98 2.62 -6.41
CA GLY A 67 -8.93 3.62 -6.28
C GLY A 67 -8.77 4.10 -4.84
N ILE A 68 -9.83 4.12 -4.04
CA ILE A 68 -9.77 4.55 -2.62
C ILE A 68 -9.02 3.55 -1.74
N ILE A 69 -9.04 2.25 -2.09
CA ILE A 69 -8.43 1.18 -1.29
C ILE A 69 -6.92 1.46 -1.07
N GLY A 70 -6.56 1.80 0.17
CA GLY A 70 -5.18 2.13 0.57
C GLY A 70 -4.73 3.57 0.26
N LEU A 71 -5.53 4.37 -0.47
CA LEU A 71 -5.21 5.76 -0.79
C LEU A 71 -5.11 6.62 0.47
N ARG A 72 -6.01 6.41 1.45
CA ARG A 72 -6.04 7.16 2.71
C ARG A 72 -4.68 7.15 3.43
N ASN A 73 -4.04 5.98 3.55
CA ASN A 73 -2.75 5.86 4.22
C ASN A 73 -1.62 6.56 3.43
N THR A 74 -1.65 6.45 2.11
CA THR A 74 -0.70 7.16 1.22
C THR A 74 -0.83 8.67 1.39
N LEU A 75 -2.05 9.19 1.37
CA LEU A 75 -2.30 10.63 1.51
C LEU A 75 -1.85 11.13 2.88
N LEU A 76 -2.29 10.49 3.97
CA LEU A 76 -1.89 10.87 5.34
C LEU A 76 -0.37 10.87 5.50
N THR A 77 0.33 9.88 4.95
CA THR A 77 1.80 9.85 4.99
C THR A 77 2.41 10.99 4.18
N SER A 78 1.85 11.27 3.00
CA SER A 78 2.39 12.28 2.09
C SER A 78 2.16 13.72 2.55
N THR A 79 1.14 13.95 3.36
CA THR A 79 0.73 15.25 3.90
C THR A 79 1.01 15.35 5.40
N GLN A 80 1.84 14.46 5.96
CA GLN A 80 2.22 14.46 7.37
C GLN A 80 1.03 14.47 8.36
N GLY A 81 -0.10 13.89 7.95
CA GLY A 81 -1.33 13.82 8.74
C GLY A 81 -2.29 15.01 8.60
N GLU A 82 -1.94 16.04 7.81
CA GLU A 82 -2.74 17.27 7.70
C GLU A 82 -3.96 17.15 6.77
N ALA A 83 -4.02 16.12 5.92
CA ALA A 83 -5.14 15.93 5.00
C ALA A 83 -6.40 15.41 5.74
N ILE A 84 -7.50 16.11 5.55
CA ILE A 84 -8.84 15.66 5.96
C ILE A 84 -9.49 15.01 4.74
N ILE A 85 -9.84 13.73 4.86
CA ILE A 85 -10.31 12.91 3.74
C ILE A 85 -11.68 12.33 4.09
N SER A 86 -12.66 12.59 3.24
CA SER A 86 -13.99 11.98 3.31
C SER A 86 -14.42 11.50 1.93
N HIS A 87 -15.25 10.45 1.89
CA HIS A 87 -15.80 9.97 0.64
C HIS A 87 -17.18 9.38 0.86
N ARG A 88 -18.00 9.37 -0.19
CA ARG A 88 -19.32 8.75 -0.19
C ARG A 88 -19.62 8.09 -1.52
N PHE A 89 -20.33 6.97 -1.47
CA PHE A 89 -20.86 6.34 -2.68
C PHE A 89 -21.77 7.30 -3.45
N LYS A 90 -21.53 7.40 -4.76
CA LYS A 90 -22.34 8.19 -5.68
C LYS A 90 -23.26 7.28 -6.49
N GLU A 91 -22.67 6.44 -7.34
CA GLU A 91 -23.40 5.60 -8.29
C GLU A 91 -22.50 4.50 -8.89
N PHE A 92 -23.06 3.67 -9.76
CA PHE A 92 -22.29 2.74 -10.59
C PHE A 92 -22.07 3.37 -11.97
N GLN A 93 -20.81 3.40 -12.44
CA GLN A 93 -20.46 3.88 -13.78
C GLN A 93 -19.67 2.80 -14.53
N PRO A 94 -19.54 2.89 -15.88
CA PRO A 94 -18.69 1.99 -16.65
C PRO A 94 -17.27 1.91 -16.10
N HIS A 95 -16.71 0.71 -16.10
CA HIS A 95 -15.39 0.41 -15.54
C HIS A 95 -14.30 1.34 -16.10
N LYS A 96 -13.56 2.02 -15.22
CA LYS A 96 -12.57 3.08 -15.53
C LYS A 96 -11.19 2.53 -15.95
N GLY A 97 -11.10 1.23 -16.20
CA GLY A 97 -9.88 0.54 -16.62
C GLY A 97 -8.96 0.16 -15.46
N ASP A 98 -7.71 -0.16 -15.77
CA ASP A 98 -6.78 -0.68 -14.77
C ASP A 98 -6.24 0.43 -13.87
N ILE A 99 -6.13 0.10 -12.57
CA ILE A 99 -5.53 0.95 -11.55
C ILE A 99 -4.21 0.30 -11.16
N PRO A 100 -3.09 1.05 -11.12
CA PRO A 100 -1.79 0.53 -10.71
C PRO A 100 -1.89 -0.16 -9.34
N GLN A 101 -1.41 -1.39 -9.27
CA GLN A 101 -1.32 -2.14 -8.02
C GLN A 101 0.04 -1.94 -7.37
N ARG A 102 0.19 -2.47 -6.14
CA ARG A 102 1.48 -2.50 -5.43
C ARG A 102 2.54 -3.15 -6.33
N ILE A 103 3.66 -2.46 -6.51
CA ILE A 103 4.77 -2.91 -7.35
C ILE A 103 5.65 -3.92 -6.59
N ASN A 104 5.74 -3.78 -5.27
CA ASN A 104 6.59 -4.57 -4.40
C ASN A 104 5.99 -5.96 -4.09
N GLY A 105 6.84 -6.98 -4.13
CA GLY A 105 6.49 -8.33 -3.67
C GLY A 105 6.53 -8.48 -2.14
N SER A 106 6.27 -9.70 -1.71
CA SER A 106 6.30 -10.12 -0.30
C SER A 106 7.56 -10.94 -0.02
N LEU A 107 8.15 -10.74 1.16
CA LEU A 107 9.13 -11.66 1.72
C LEU A 107 8.38 -12.69 2.56
N ILE A 108 8.49 -13.97 2.20
CA ILE A 108 7.70 -15.07 2.78
C ILE A 108 8.63 -15.98 3.58
N SER A 109 8.27 -16.31 4.81
CA SER A 109 9.07 -17.23 5.63
C SER A 109 9.06 -18.64 5.03
N MET A 110 10.24 -19.21 4.89
CA MET A 110 10.43 -20.59 4.43
C MET A 110 10.05 -21.63 5.48
N GLU A 111 10.16 -21.31 6.77
CA GLU A 111 10.01 -22.30 7.84
C GLU A 111 9.56 -21.67 9.17
N ASN A 112 9.14 -22.51 10.11
CA ASN A 112 8.78 -22.11 11.46
C ASN A 112 10.03 -21.87 12.32
N GLY A 113 10.01 -20.85 13.18
CA GLY A 113 11.09 -20.63 14.14
C GLY A 113 11.18 -19.20 14.66
N GLY A 114 12.33 -18.81 15.19
CA GLY A 114 12.60 -17.43 15.60
C GLY A 114 13.34 -16.66 14.49
N ALA A 115 12.92 -15.42 14.23
CA ALA A 115 13.61 -14.53 13.28
C ALA A 115 14.99 -14.13 13.83
N ILE A 116 16.06 -14.77 13.35
CA ILE A 116 17.41 -14.55 13.87
C ILE A 116 17.94 -13.18 13.40
N PRO A 117 18.46 -12.32 14.32
CA PRO A 117 18.97 -10.99 13.97
C PRO A 117 20.02 -11.01 12.85
N TYR A 118 20.87 -12.04 12.83
CA TYR A 118 21.87 -12.24 11.78
C TYR A 118 21.25 -12.39 10.38
N SER A 119 20.21 -13.21 10.25
CA SER A 119 19.52 -13.43 8.97
C SER A 119 18.73 -12.19 8.53
N LEU A 120 18.10 -11.49 9.49
CA LEU A 120 17.43 -10.23 9.23
C LEU A 120 18.40 -9.17 8.67
N ASN A 121 19.59 -9.06 9.25
CA ASN A 121 20.61 -8.13 8.78
C ASN A 121 21.15 -8.52 7.39
N ASN A 122 21.50 -9.79 7.19
CA ASN A 122 22.02 -10.29 5.90
C ASN A 122 21.05 -10.12 4.73
N LEU A 123 19.73 -10.14 4.99
CA LEU A 123 18.69 -10.04 3.98
C LEU A 123 18.04 -8.66 3.94
N GLN A 124 18.60 -7.67 4.64
CA GLN A 124 18.06 -6.31 4.67
C GLN A 124 18.14 -5.62 3.29
N ASP A 125 19.07 -6.04 2.42
CA ASP A 125 19.15 -5.61 1.02
C ASP A 125 17.94 -6.06 0.18
N ARG A 126 17.26 -7.14 0.61
CA ARG A 126 16.06 -7.66 -0.04
C ARG A 126 14.83 -6.83 0.27
N GLY A 127 14.82 -6.03 1.33
CA GLY A 127 13.71 -5.11 1.59
C GLY A 127 13.47 -4.84 3.07
N LYS A 128 12.22 -4.56 3.41
CA LYS A 128 11.84 -4.10 4.75
C LYS A 128 11.09 -5.19 5.50
N PHE A 129 11.66 -5.66 6.60
CA PHE A 129 11.00 -6.66 7.46
C PHE A 129 9.93 -6.02 8.36
N PHE A 130 8.85 -6.77 8.58
CA PHE A 130 7.77 -6.44 9.52
C PHE A 130 7.95 -7.13 10.87
N VAL A 131 8.81 -8.14 10.94
CA VAL A 131 9.11 -8.91 12.14
C VAL A 131 10.33 -8.35 12.87
N SER A 132 10.29 -8.37 14.20
CA SER A 132 11.42 -7.99 15.05
C SER A 132 12.39 -9.16 15.25
N PRO A 133 13.65 -8.90 15.65
CA PRO A 133 14.56 -9.97 16.03
C PRO A 133 13.99 -10.84 17.16
N ASN A 134 14.19 -12.16 17.05
CA ASN A 134 13.68 -13.21 17.92
C ASN A 134 12.14 -13.38 17.94
N GLN A 135 11.41 -12.66 17.09
CA GLN A 135 9.98 -12.88 16.94
C GLN A 135 9.71 -14.29 16.37
N ALA A 136 8.75 -15.00 16.94
CA ALA A 136 8.29 -16.27 16.40
C ALA A 136 7.60 -16.07 15.05
N ILE A 137 8.00 -16.86 14.06
CA ILE A 137 7.48 -16.86 12.70
C ILE A 137 7.06 -18.27 12.29
N TYR A 138 6.16 -18.35 11.31
CA TYR A 138 5.70 -19.62 10.73
C TYR A 138 5.89 -19.67 9.21
N GLU A 139 5.96 -20.87 8.65
CA GLU A 139 6.07 -21.12 7.22
C GLU A 139 4.91 -20.49 6.43
N GLY A 140 5.23 -19.80 5.35
CA GLY A 140 4.24 -19.07 4.55
C GLY A 140 3.83 -17.71 5.14
N GLN A 141 4.33 -17.33 6.32
CA GLN A 141 4.10 -16.00 6.87
C GLN A 141 4.76 -14.92 6.02
N VAL A 142 4.02 -13.86 5.67
CA VAL A 142 4.62 -12.64 5.10
C VAL A 142 5.38 -11.90 6.20
N VAL A 143 6.71 -11.94 6.12
CA VAL A 143 7.64 -11.39 7.12
C VAL A 143 8.22 -10.04 6.72
N GLY A 144 7.97 -9.58 5.49
CA GLY A 144 8.42 -8.28 5.02
C GLY A 144 7.94 -7.92 3.62
N GLU A 145 8.33 -6.73 3.18
CA GLU A 145 8.15 -6.19 1.85
C GLU A 145 9.45 -6.34 1.05
N HIS A 146 9.35 -6.97 -0.13
CA HIS A 146 10.47 -7.09 -1.07
C HIS A 146 10.70 -5.75 -1.77
N SER A 147 11.95 -5.40 -2.00
CA SER A 147 12.33 -4.16 -2.70
C SER A 147 11.99 -4.16 -4.19
N ARG A 148 11.64 -5.32 -4.76
CA ARG A 148 11.31 -5.51 -6.19
C ARG A 148 9.96 -6.23 -6.36
N PRO A 149 9.40 -6.24 -7.59
CA PRO A 149 8.26 -7.09 -7.91
C PRO A 149 8.57 -8.58 -7.73
N GLY A 150 7.51 -9.35 -7.46
CA GLY A 150 7.59 -10.80 -7.26
C GLY A 150 7.92 -11.19 -5.82
N ASP A 151 7.25 -12.24 -5.35
CA ASP A 151 7.43 -12.76 -4.00
C ASP A 151 8.72 -13.57 -3.88
N VAL A 152 9.37 -13.48 -2.72
CA VAL A 152 10.61 -14.20 -2.44
C VAL A 152 10.47 -14.95 -1.14
N VAL A 153 10.70 -16.26 -1.20
CA VAL A 153 10.79 -17.11 -0.01
C VAL A 153 12.16 -16.93 0.62
N VAL A 154 12.20 -16.55 1.90
CA VAL A 154 13.41 -16.26 2.66
C VAL A 154 13.49 -17.12 3.92
N ASN A 155 14.72 -17.48 4.28
CA ASN A 155 15.00 -18.20 5.52
C ASN A 155 15.53 -17.22 6.59
N LEU A 156 14.75 -17.00 7.63
CA LEU A 156 15.11 -16.14 8.76
C LEU A 156 15.60 -16.92 9.99
N THR A 157 15.58 -18.26 9.98
CA THR A 157 15.96 -19.14 11.09
C THR A 157 17.39 -19.66 10.96
N LYS A 158 18.08 -19.37 9.85
CA LYS A 158 19.45 -19.82 9.61
C LYS A 158 20.45 -19.12 10.53
N ALA A 159 21.06 -19.87 11.44
CA ALA A 159 22.16 -19.35 12.25
C ALA A 159 23.42 -19.08 11.39
N LYS A 160 24.22 -18.11 11.81
CA LYS A 160 25.56 -17.86 11.24
C LYS A 160 26.35 -19.17 11.26
N LYS A 161 26.82 -19.63 10.09
CA LYS A 161 27.87 -20.66 10.05
C LYS A 161 29.08 -20.08 10.79
N GLN A 162 29.58 -20.75 11.82
CA GLN A 162 30.87 -20.42 12.42
C GLN A 162 31.97 -20.68 11.36
N SER A 163 32.16 -19.76 10.43
CA SER A 163 33.42 -19.64 9.70
C SER A 163 34.35 -18.85 10.60
N ASN A 164 35.51 -19.42 10.91
CA ASN A 164 36.57 -18.86 11.73
C ASN A 164 37.04 -17.48 11.22
N VAL A 165 36.28 -16.41 11.45
CA VAL A 165 36.73 -15.02 11.25
C VAL A 165 37.52 -14.58 12.50
N ARG A 166 38.56 -15.36 12.79
CA ARG A 166 39.67 -15.09 13.72
C ARG A 166 40.92 -15.72 13.09
N SER A 167 41.24 -15.33 11.86
CA SER A 167 42.47 -15.72 11.17
C SER A 167 42.85 -14.64 10.16
N SER A 168 42.89 -13.40 10.63
CA SER A 168 43.62 -12.32 9.97
C SER A 168 44.13 -11.44 11.10
N GLY A 169 45.21 -11.93 11.73
CA GLY A 169 46.14 -11.05 12.42
C GLY A 169 46.99 -10.30 11.41
#